data_AF-A0A963H001-F1
#
_entry.id   AF-A0A963H001-F1
#
_cell.length_a   1.000
_cell.length_b   1.000
_cell.length_c   1.000
_cell.angle_alpha   90.00
_cell.angle_beta   90.00
_cell.angle_gamma   90.00
#
_symmetry.space_group_name_H-M   'P 1'
#
loop_
_entity.id
_entity.type
_entity.pdbx_description
1 polymer ?
#
loop_
_entity_poly.entity_id
_entity_poly.type
_entity_poly.pdbx_seq_one_letter_code
_entity_poly.pdbx_strand_id
1 'polypeptide(L)'
;MHRVPVVNVDTGQTTLYDVAFRFTFNPTDGFIFEQISSVTPSPPVPVTNITPGLYKTQAGVCYLLEGPSMIDANRSLYTIRGVDRDSSLECSGLDRFTAAIASGPAAGHPDIGSREIVPSLIDNYVYGFISDTSSFGGHVIGSNWEQNELIGIRQSGDQLIIGLFSDNGADFKDPVETAILTKVVE
;
A
#
# COMPACT_ATOMS: atom_id res chain seq x y z
N MET A 1 -3.00 14.02 -18.11
CA MET A 1 -1.61 13.96 -17.62
C MET A 1 -1.23 12.49 -17.60
N HIS A 2 -0.15 12.11 -18.28
CA HIS A 2 0.30 10.72 -18.34
C HIS A 2 1.57 10.60 -17.49
N ARG A 3 1.78 9.48 -16.80
CA ARG A 3 2.95 9.28 -15.95
C ARG A 3 3.89 8.29 -16.60
N VAL A 4 5.16 8.65 -16.71
CA VAL A 4 6.19 7.83 -17.37
C VAL A 4 7.37 7.57 -16.43
N PRO A 5 7.85 6.32 -16.34
CA PRO A 5 9.11 6.03 -15.67
C PRO A 5 10.29 6.46 -16.56
N VAL A 6 11.21 7.23 -15.99
CA VAL A 6 12.44 7.65 -16.66
C VAL A 6 13.61 7.08 -15.88
N VAL A 7 14.43 6.27 -16.54
CA VAL A 7 15.63 5.69 -15.96
C VAL A 7 16.81 6.60 -16.24
N ASN A 8 17.50 7.03 -15.19
CA ASN A 8 18.77 7.72 -15.33
C ASN A 8 19.83 6.71 -15.79
N VAL A 9 20.42 6.93 -16.96
CA VAL A 9 21.35 5.99 -17.60
C VAL A 9 22.70 5.87 -16.89
N ASP A 10 23.11 6.89 -16.13
CA ASP A 10 24.39 6.93 -15.42
C ASP A 10 24.32 6.28 -14.04
N THR A 11 23.15 6.34 -13.40
CA THR A 11 22.93 5.85 -12.02
C THR A 11 22.05 4.61 -11.93
N GLY A 12 21.30 4.28 -13.00
CA GLY A 12 20.28 3.23 -13.01
C GLY A 12 19.02 3.58 -12.21
N GLN A 13 18.93 4.78 -11.62
CA GLN A 13 17.80 5.18 -10.79
C GLN A 13 16.58 5.55 -11.64
N THR A 14 15.42 4.98 -11.33
CA THR A 14 14.14 5.32 -11.97
C THR A 14 13.46 6.46 -11.22
N THR A 15 13.02 7.50 -11.94
CA THR A 15 12.19 8.60 -11.42
C THR A 15 10.92 8.70 -12.23
N LEU A 16 9.78 8.93 -11.58
CA LEU A 16 8.49 9.13 -12.24
C LEU A 16 8.33 10.59 -12.66
N TYR A 17 7.86 10.80 -13.89
CA TYR A 17 7.55 12.13 -14.41
C TYR A 17 6.11 12.21 -14.87
N ASP A 18 5.46 13.32 -14.53
CA ASP A 18 4.16 13.68 -15.08
C ASP A 18 4.41 14.44 -16.38
N VAL A 19 3.94 13.86 -17.49
CA VAL A 19 4.13 14.40 -18.82
C VAL A 19 2.81 14.83 -19.43
N ALA A 20 2.86 15.97 -20.10
CA ALA A 20 1.83 16.42 -21.01
C ALA A 20 2.41 16.46 -22.42
N PHE A 21 1.67 15.90 -23.36
CA PHE A 21 2.02 15.89 -24.77
C PHE A 21 1.12 16.88 -25.50
N ARG A 22 1.71 17.69 -26.39
CA ARG A 22 0.93 18.54 -27.29
C ARG A 22 0.79 17.86 -28.64
N PHE A 23 -0.45 17.70 -29.07
CA PHE A 23 -0.80 17.23 -30.39
C PHE A 23 -1.54 18.33 -31.12
N THR A 24 -1.29 18.44 -32.42
CA THR A 24 -2.17 19.17 -33.34
C THR A 24 -2.85 18.19 -34.26
N PHE A 25 -4.07 18.55 -34.69
CA PHE A 25 -4.84 17.73 -35.61
C PHE A 25 -4.87 18.42 -36.96
N ASN A 26 -4.41 17.71 -38.00
CA ASN A 26 -4.55 18.10 -39.39
C ASN A 26 -5.55 17.13 -40.07
N PRO A 27 -6.61 17.61 -40.74
CA PRO A 27 -7.55 16.74 -41.45
C PRO A 27 -6.92 15.83 -42.52
N THR A 28 -5.77 16.20 -43.08
CA THR A 28 -5.04 15.42 -44.09
C THR A 28 -4.12 14.38 -43.46
N ASP A 29 -3.42 14.74 -42.38
CA ASP A 29 -2.32 13.93 -41.82
C ASP A 29 -2.68 13.26 -40.48
N GLY A 30 -3.84 13.59 -39.90
CA GLY A 30 -4.32 13.07 -38.62
C GLY A 30 -3.69 13.76 -37.40
N PHE A 31 -3.45 12.99 -36.33
CA PHE A 31 -2.80 13.48 -35.11
C PHE A 31 -1.29 13.62 -35.32
N ILE A 32 -0.80 14.85 -35.24
CA ILE A 32 0.61 15.17 -35.30
C ILE A 32 1.11 15.43 -33.88
N PHE A 33 2.08 14.65 -33.44
CA PHE A 33 2.80 14.94 -32.20
C PHE A 33 3.74 16.12 -32.42
N GLU A 34 3.66 17.14 -31.57
CA GLU A 34 4.53 18.32 -31.71
C GLU A 34 5.71 18.27 -30.75
N GLN A 35 5.42 18.28 -29.45
CA GLN A 35 6.43 18.32 -28.42
C GLN A 35 5.86 17.87 -27.08
N ILE A 36 6.77 17.57 -26.15
CA ILE A 36 6.45 17.45 -24.74
C ILE A 36 6.21 18.87 -24.22
N SER A 37 5.00 19.16 -23.73
CA SER A 37 4.61 20.52 -23.33
C SER A 37 5.04 20.87 -21.91
N SER A 38 5.23 19.87 -21.05
CA SER A 38 5.83 20.01 -19.72
C SER A 38 6.35 18.66 -19.23
N VAL A 39 7.46 18.72 -18.50
CA VAL A 39 8.06 17.61 -17.77
C VAL A 39 8.33 18.12 -16.36
N THR A 40 7.62 17.58 -15.38
CA THR A 40 7.93 17.83 -13.98
C THR A 40 8.18 16.49 -13.31
N PRO A 41 9.17 16.39 -12.39
CA PRO A 41 9.22 15.26 -11.49
C PRO A 41 7.83 15.10 -10.91
N SER A 42 7.24 13.91 -11.04
CA SER A 42 5.98 13.66 -10.36
C SER A 42 6.27 13.94 -8.88
N PRO A 43 5.46 14.76 -8.18
CA PRO A 43 5.50 14.72 -6.73
C PRO A 43 5.39 13.23 -6.34
N PRO A 44 6.10 12.78 -5.29
CA PRO A 44 5.98 11.41 -4.83
C PRO A 44 4.50 11.09 -4.84
N VAL A 45 4.10 10.09 -5.62
CA VAL A 45 2.70 9.67 -5.66
C VAL A 45 2.33 9.51 -4.21
N PRO A 46 1.33 10.23 -3.67
CA PRO A 46 0.95 10.09 -2.28
C PRO A 46 0.76 8.60 -2.11
N VAL A 47 1.67 7.98 -1.37
CA VAL A 47 1.75 6.54 -1.34
C VAL A 47 0.50 6.19 -0.58
N THR A 48 -0.49 5.73 -1.36
CA THR A 48 -1.82 5.29 -0.99
C THR A 48 -2.78 6.39 -0.50
N ASN A 49 -3.78 6.74 -1.32
CA ASN A 49 -5.10 7.13 -0.82
C ASN A 49 -5.73 5.90 -0.14
N ILE A 50 -5.17 5.51 1.01
CA ILE A 50 -5.76 4.48 1.84
C ILE A 50 -7.14 4.99 2.20
N THR A 51 -8.15 4.21 1.85
CA THR A 51 -9.51 4.59 2.12
C THR A 51 -10.00 3.74 3.30
N PRO A 52 -10.18 4.32 4.49
CA PRO A 52 -10.77 3.61 5.61
C PRO A 52 -12.11 2.96 5.23
N GLY A 53 -12.43 1.86 5.89
CA GLY A 53 -13.67 1.13 5.66
C GLY A 53 -13.54 -0.37 5.93
N LEU A 54 -14.64 -1.06 5.66
CA LEU A 54 -14.72 -2.51 5.78
C LEU A 54 -14.22 -3.16 4.48
N TYR A 55 -13.35 -4.15 4.62
CA TYR A 55 -12.78 -4.92 3.53
C TYR A 55 -13.01 -6.40 3.76
N LYS A 56 -13.18 -7.19 2.69
CA LYS A 56 -13.40 -8.63 2.77
C LYS A 56 -12.46 -9.43 1.87
N THR A 57 -12.01 -10.57 2.36
CA THR A 57 -11.33 -11.59 1.55
C THR A 57 -12.32 -12.30 0.63
N GLN A 58 -11.82 -13.08 -0.33
CA GLN A 58 -12.65 -13.98 -1.14
C GLN A 58 -13.37 -15.05 -0.30
N ALA A 59 -12.82 -15.43 0.86
CA ALA A 59 -13.43 -16.39 1.79
C ALA A 59 -14.53 -15.77 2.67
N GLY A 60 -14.72 -14.45 2.61
CA GLY A 60 -15.71 -13.71 3.39
C GLY A 60 -15.22 -13.22 4.76
N VAL A 61 -13.95 -13.46 5.11
CA VAL A 61 -13.35 -12.90 6.33
C VAL A 61 -13.16 -11.40 6.16
N CYS A 62 -13.58 -10.63 7.15
CA CYS A 62 -13.61 -9.18 7.11
C CYS A 62 -12.52 -8.53 7.96
N TYR A 63 -12.09 -7.37 7.49
CA TYR A 63 -11.13 -6.51 8.17
C TYR A 63 -11.62 -5.08 8.11
N LEU A 64 -11.59 -4.40 9.25
CA LEU A 64 -11.85 -2.98 9.33
C LEU A 64 -10.53 -2.23 9.28
N LEU A 65 -10.42 -1.29 8.34
CA LEU A 65 -9.32 -0.35 8.24
C LEU A 65 -9.77 1.00 8.82
N GLU A 66 -9.19 1.35 9.96
CA GLU A 66 -9.49 2.55 10.74
C GLU A 66 -8.38 3.61 10.58
N GLY A 67 -8.75 4.88 10.76
CA GLY A 67 -7.87 6.05 10.58
C GLY A 67 -8.44 7.07 9.59
N PRO A 68 -7.65 8.07 9.18
CA PRO A 68 -6.33 8.40 9.71
C PRO A 68 -6.41 9.05 11.11
N SER A 69 -5.53 8.62 12.01
CA SER A 69 -5.20 9.37 13.23
C SER A 69 -3.86 10.06 13.05
N MET A 70 -3.73 11.35 13.36
CA MET A 70 -2.47 12.07 13.18
C MET A 70 -1.41 11.59 14.19
N ILE A 71 -0.23 11.20 13.70
CA ILE A 71 0.95 10.93 14.53
C ILE A 71 1.75 12.23 14.70
N ASP A 72 2.00 12.91 13.58
CA ASP A 72 2.68 14.19 13.50
C ASP A 72 2.14 15.01 12.30
N ALA A 73 2.74 16.16 12.00
CA ALA A 73 2.28 17.05 10.93
C ALA A 73 2.29 16.43 9.51
N ASN A 74 3.06 15.35 9.30
CA ASN A 74 3.32 14.75 7.99
C ASN A 74 2.92 13.26 7.92
N ARG A 75 2.54 12.63 9.05
CA ARG A 75 2.21 11.21 9.13
C ARG A 75 0.88 10.94 9.81
N SER A 76 0.15 10.02 9.21
CA SER A 76 -1.10 9.44 9.71
C SER A 76 -0.89 7.98 10.08
N LEU A 77 -1.51 7.55 11.17
CA LEU A 77 -1.64 6.17 11.59
C LEU A 77 -2.95 5.59 11.06
N TYR A 78 -2.85 4.35 10.59
CA TYR A 78 -3.98 3.48 10.26
C TYR A 78 -3.85 2.20 11.05
N THR A 79 -4.98 1.61 11.40
CA THR A 79 -5.05 0.30 12.04
C THR A 79 -5.97 -0.58 11.22
N ILE A 80 -5.49 -1.76 10.86
CA ILE A 80 -6.33 -2.81 10.28
C ILE A 80 -6.54 -3.88 11.32
N ARG A 81 -7.79 -4.32 11.49
CA ARG A 81 -8.13 -5.40 12.42
C ARG A 81 -9.19 -6.33 11.86
N GLY A 82 -9.10 -7.61 12.21
CA GLY A 82 -10.15 -8.59 11.99
C GLY A 82 -11.46 -8.15 12.65
N VAL A 83 -12.58 -8.38 11.96
CA VAL A 83 -13.92 -8.14 12.50
C VAL A 83 -14.81 -9.35 12.31
N ASP A 84 -15.73 -9.53 13.25
CA ASP A 84 -16.62 -10.67 13.33
C ASP A 84 -18.03 -10.36 12.79
N ARG A 85 -18.90 -11.38 12.81
CA ARG A 85 -20.30 -11.25 12.43
C ARG A 85 -21.13 -10.34 13.32
N ASP A 86 -20.70 -10.11 14.54
CA ASP A 86 -21.39 -9.19 15.45
C ASP A 86 -21.23 -7.74 14.96
N SER A 87 -20.18 -7.47 14.18
CA SER A 87 -19.87 -6.17 13.59
C SER A 87 -20.49 -5.95 12.20
N SER A 88 -20.73 -6.99 11.40
CA SER A 88 -21.42 -6.89 10.10
C SER A 88 -21.95 -8.24 9.60
N LEU A 89 -23.16 -8.24 9.03
CA LEU A 89 -23.80 -9.43 8.45
C LEU A 89 -23.08 -9.96 7.19
N GLU A 90 -22.29 -9.11 6.53
CA GLU A 90 -21.49 -9.46 5.35
C GLU A 90 -20.25 -10.31 5.69
N CYS A 91 -19.91 -10.43 6.98
CA CYS A 91 -18.69 -11.06 7.43
C CYS A 91 -18.89 -12.54 7.77
N SER A 92 -17.86 -13.35 7.51
CA SER A 92 -17.79 -14.75 7.91
C SER A 92 -16.53 -15.00 8.72
N GLY A 93 -16.62 -15.90 9.70
CA GLY A 93 -15.48 -16.28 10.53
C GLY A 93 -15.13 -15.28 11.64
N LEU A 94 -14.18 -15.70 12.47
CA LEU A 94 -13.55 -14.88 13.50
C LEU A 94 -12.09 -14.66 13.09
N ASP A 95 -11.64 -13.41 13.13
CA ASP A 95 -10.26 -13.06 12.88
C ASP A 95 -9.73 -12.08 13.92
N ARG A 96 -8.49 -12.29 14.34
CA ARG A 96 -7.79 -11.48 15.33
C ARG A 96 -6.56 -10.79 14.77
N PHE A 97 -6.32 -10.89 13.46
CA PHE A 97 -5.28 -10.14 12.78
C PHE A 97 -5.38 -8.66 13.14
N THR A 98 -4.28 -8.05 13.56
CA THR A 98 -4.19 -6.62 13.79
C THR A 98 -2.83 -6.13 13.32
N ALA A 99 -2.82 -5.01 12.60
CA ALA A 99 -1.59 -4.35 12.20
C ALA A 99 -1.71 -2.83 12.26
N ALA A 100 -0.58 -2.18 12.52
CA ALA A 100 -0.43 -0.73 12.54
C ALA A 100 0.37 -0.30 11.32
N ILE A 101 -0.12 0.71 10.59
CA ILE A 101 0.49 1.24 9.38
C ILE A 101 0.65 2.76 9.53
N ALA A 102 1.83 3.31 9.19
CA ALA A 102 2.01 4.75 9.09
C ALA A 102 2.14 5.21 7.63
N SER A 103 1.49 6.34 7.31
CA SER A 103 1.59 6.94 5.99
C SER A 103 2.99 7.49 5.70
N GLY A 104 3.24 7.71 4.41
CA GLY A 104 4.50 8.29 3.92
C GLY A 104 5.58 7.25 3.66
N PRO A 105 6.82 7.68 3.39
CA PRO A 105 7.91 6.79 3.07
C PRO A 105 8.33 5.93 4.26
N ALA A 106 8.91 4.75 3.97
CA ALA A 106 9.52 3.88 4.98
C ALA A 106 10.66 4.58 5.74
N ALA A 107 11.45 5.41 5.03
CA ALA A 107 12.46 6.24 5.65
C ALA A 107 11.82 7.23 6.65
N GLY A 108 12.30 7.21 7.89
CA GLY A 108 11.76 8.03 8.98
C GLY A 108 10.41 7.55 9.52
N HIS A 109 9.99 6.32 9.21
CA HIS A 109 8.82 5.70 9.83
C HIS A 109 9.06 5.52 11.34
N PRO A 110 8.08 5.82 12.22
CA PRO A 110 8.26 5.77 13.67
C PRO A 110 8.71 4.39 14.17
N ASP A 111 8.09 3.31 13.65
CA ASP A 111 8.36 1.96 14.15
C ASP A 111 9.39 1.16 13.33
N ILE A 112 9.40 1.29 12.01
CA ILE A 112 10.30 0.50 11.14
C ILE A 112 11.50 1.29 10.62
N GLY A 113 11.57 2.61 10.85
CA GLY A 113 12.54 3.49 10.19
C GLY A 113 14.01 3.16 10.49
N SER A 114 14.28 2.39 11.54
CA SER A 114 15.61 1.91 11.90
C SER A 114 15.97 0.54 11.33
N ARG A 115 15.06 -0.13 10.59
CA ARG A 115 15.36 -1.44 9.99
C ARG A 115 16.30 -1.31 8.80
N GLU A 116 17.24 -2.23 8.67
CA GLU A 116 18.24 -2.21 7.59
C GLU A 116 17.63 -2.34 6.20
N ILE A 117 16.45 -2.97 6.07
CA ILE A 117 15.75 -3.12 4.79
C ILE A 117 15.17 -1.81 4.25
N VAL A 118 14.96 -0.79 5.10
CA VAL A 118 14.23 0.44 4.76
C VAL A 118 14.70 1.13 3.47
N PRO A 119 16.01 1.30 3.21
CA PRO A 119 16.49 1.93 1.98
C PRO A 119 16.18 1.12 0.71
N SER A 120 15.87 -0.17 0.85
CA SER A 120 15.60 -1.09 -0.26
C SER A 120 14.11 -1.31 -0.51
N LEU A 121 13.24 -0.89 0.42
CA LEU A 121 11.79 -1.03 0.30
C LEU A 121 11.23 -0.21 -0.86
N ILE A 122 10.26 -0.78 -1.56
CA ILE A 122 9.60 -0.18 -2.72
C ILE A 122 8.69 0.99 -2.29
N ASP A 123 8.63 2.05 -3.10
CA ASP A 123 7.97 3.31 -2.76
C ASP A 123 6.46 3.34 -3.05
N ASN A 124 5.89 2.23 -3.54
CA ASN A 124 4.46 2.10 -3.87
C ASN A 124 3.63 1.41 -2.79
N TYR A 125 4.22 1.13 -1.63
CA TYR A 125 3.55 0.66 -0.43
C TYR A 125 3.77 1.67 0.70
N VAL A 126 2.77 1.81 1.57
CA VAL A 126 3.03 2.32 2.93
C VAL A 126 3.20 1.14 3.86
N TYR A 127 4.01 1.33 4.89
CA TYR A 127 4.51 0.22 5.67
C TYR A 127 3.99 0.25 7.10
N GLY A 128 4.07 -0.92 7.71
CA GLY A 128 3.58 -1.17 9.04
C GLY A 128 4.09 -2.49 9.57
N PHE A 129 3.58 -2.89 10.72
CA PHE A 129 3.92 -4.18 11.32
C PHE A 129 2.68 -4.82 11.94
N ILE A 130 2.72 -6.14 12.04
CA ILE A 130 1.69 -6.92 12.72
C ILE A 130 1.86 -6.73 14.23
N SER A 131 0.82 -6.21 14.89
CA SER A 131 0.91 -5.77 16.28
C SER A 131 0.51 -6.84 17.30
N ASP A 132 -0.26 -7.86 16.93
CA ASP A 132 -0.84 -8.81 17.89
C ASP A 132 -0.06 -10.14 18.06
N THR A 133 -0.04 -10.61 19.31
CA THR A 133 0.30 -11.98 19.77
C THR A 133 -0.93 -12.57 20.44
N SER A 134 -1.90 -13.07 19.68
CA SER A 134 -2.98 -13.81 20.34
C SER A 134 -2.52 -15.24 20.63
N SER A 135 -2.30 -15.55 21.92
CA SER A 135 -1.94 -16.86 22.46
C SER A 135 -3.03 -17.94 22.32
N PHE A 136 -3.96 -17.76 21.37
CA PHE A 136 -5.06 -18.64 21.04
C PHE A 136 -5.27 -18.56 19.54
N GLY A 137 -4.68 -19.52 18.80
CA GLY A 137 -4.56 -19.56 17.33
C GLY A 137 -5.74 -18.92 16.58
N GLY A 138 -5.48 -17.73 16.02
CA GLY A 138 -6.40 -16.97 15.20
C GLY A 138 -5.66 -16.55 13.94
N HIS A 139 -6.18 -16.92 12.78
CA HIS A 139 -5.48 -16.70 11.52
C HIS A 139 -6.46 -16.52 10.36
N VAL A 140 -6.58 -15.30 9.83
CA VAL A 140 -6.39 -14.94 8.41
C VAL A 140 -5.88 -13.46 8.35
N ILE A 141 -4.67 -13.18 7.94
CA ILE A 141 -4.18 -12.79 6.61
C ILE A 141 -2.67 -13.06 6.76
N GLY A 142 -1.98 -13.93 6.03
CA GLY A 142 -2.36 -15.11 5.25
C GLY A 142 -1.84 -16.40 5.92
N SER A 143 -2.37 -16.66 7.12
CA SER A 143 -2.27 -17.90 7.93
C SER A 143 -0.99 -18.28 8.66
N ASN A 144 0.18 -17.79 8.27
CA ASN A 144 1.42 -17.97 9.05
C ASN A 144 2.10 -16.64 9.41
N TRP A 145 1.39 -15.53 9.28
CA TRP A 145 1.97 -14.21 9.54
C TRP A 145 2.03 -13.95 11.03
N GLU A 146 3.19 -13.52 11.51
CA GLU A 146 3.54 -13.42 12.93
C GLU A 146 3.71 -11.98 13.39
N GLN A 147 3.70 -11.78 14.72
CA GLN A 147 3.94 -10.48 15.31
C GLN A 147 5.30 -9.92 14.91
N ASN A 148 5.36 -8.60 14.75
CA ASN A 148 6.56 -7.86 14.36
C ASN A 148 7.03 -8.11 12.93
N GLU A 149 6.31 -8.91 12.14
CA GLU A 149 6.59 -8.99 10.72
C GLU A 149 6.22 -7.68 10.02
N LEU A 150 7.07 -7.29 9.07
CA LEU A 150 6.90 -6.12 8.24
C LEU A 150 5.81 -6.40 7.21
N ILE A 151 4.84 -5.50 7.14
CA ILE A 151 3.85 -5.50 6.08
C ILE A 151 3.90 -4.21 5.29
N GLY A 152 3.50 -4.30 4.03
CA GLY A 152 3.21 -3.15 3.18
C GLY A 152 1.75 -3.20 2.76
N ILE A 153 1.07 -2.06 2.76
CA ILE A 153 -0.27 -1.92 2.17
C ILE A 153 -0.28 -0.98 0.97
N ARG A 154 -1.10 -1.32 -0.03
CA ARG A 154 -1.42 -0.45 -1.16
C ARG A 154 -2.86 -0.57 -1.61
N GLN A 155 -3.41 0.55 -2.08
CA GLN A 155 -4.77 0.62 -2.61
C GLN A 155 -4.77 0.54 -4.15
N SER A 156 -5.70 -0.24 -4.70
CA SER A 156 -5.97 -0.33 -6.14
C SER A 156 -7.48 -0.39 -6.40
N GLY A 157 -8.09 0.75 -6.75
CA GLY A 157 -9.56 0.85 -6.83
C GLY A 157 -10.18 0.54 -5.48
N ASP A 158 -11.11 -0.42 -5.43
CA ASP A 158 -11.72 -0.91 -4.18
C ASP A 158 -10.90 -2.01 -3.49
N GLN A 159 -9.74 -2.37 -4.02
CA GLN A 159 -8.89 -3.41 -3.44
C GLN A 159 -7.83 -2.82 -2.51
N LEU A 160 -7.73 -3.39 -1.31
CA LEU A 160 -6.60 -3.24 -0.41
C LEU A 160 -5.69 -4.45 -0.57
N ILE A 161 -4.46 -4.21 -1.05
CA ILE A 161 -3.45 -5.23 -1.25
C ILE A 161 -2.46 -5.13 -0.10
N ILE A 162 -2.29 -6.22 0.63
CA ILE A 162 -1.41 -6.32 1.79
C ILE A 162 -0.31 -7.32 1.45
N GLY A 163 0.94 -6.89 1.44
CA GLY A 163 2.10 -7.73 1.23
C GLY A 163 2.85 -7.98 2.55
N LEU A 164 3.30 -9.21 2.75
CA LEU A 164 4.23 -9.58 3.82
C LEU A 164 5.66 -9.42 3.32
N PHE A 165 6.50 -8.70 4.06
CA PHE A 165 7.89 -8.41 3.72
C PHE A 165 8.87 -8.96 4.77
N SER A 166 8.39 -9.72 5.75
CA SER A 166 9.24 -10.49 6.66
C SER A 166 8.84 -11.95 6.66
N ASP A 167 9.80 -12.84 6.85
CA ASP A 167 9.54 -14.25 7.14
C ASP A 167 10.71 -14.81 7.96
N ASN A 168 10.41 -15.59 9.01
CA ASN A 168 11.41 -16.23 9.87
C ASN A 168 12.50 -15.28 10.40
N GLY A 169 12.13 -14.02 10.69
CA GLY A 169 13.03 -12.99 11.20
C GLY A 169 13.94 -12.31 10.16
N ALA A 170 13.77 -12.63 8.88
CA ALA A 170 14.44 -11.94 7.77
C ALA A 170 13.47 -10.99 7.06
N ASP A 171 13.96 -9.83 6.65
CA ASP A 171 13.21 -8.85 5.85
C ASP A 171 13.58 -8.95 4.37
N PHE A 172 12.58 -8.76 3.51
CA PHE A 172 12.68 -8.89 2.06
C PHE A 172 12.32 -7.57 1.39
N LYS A 173 12.93 -7.32 0.23
CA LYS A 173 12.65 -6.15 -0.58
C LYS A 173 11.27 -6.22 -1.25
N ASP A 174 10.88 -7.42 -1.65
CA ASP A 174 9.64 -7.72 -2.36
C ASP A 174 8.74 -8.57 -1.44
N PRO A 175 7.41 -8.48 -1.59
CA PRO A 175 6.52 -9.24 -0.74
C PRO A 175 6.69 -10.74 -0.97
N VAL A 176 6.91 -11.49 0.10
CA VAL A 176 7.01 -12.97 0.08
C VAL A 176 5.64 -13.63 0.02
N GLU A 177 4.62 -12.95 0.54
CA GLU A 177 3.22 -13.34 0.44
C GLU A 177 2.33 -12.11 0.25
N THR A 178 1.13 -12.29 -0.30
CA THR A 178 0.18 -11.20 -0.53
C THR A 178 -1.26 -11.65 -0.26
N ALA A 179 -2.00 -10.81 0.46
CA ALA A 179 -3.44 -10.89 0.59
C ALA A 179 -4.11 -9.74 -0.15
N ILE A 180 -5.26 -10.03 -0.77
CA ILE A 180 -6.07 -9.04 -1.48
C ILE A 180 -7.45 -9.02 -0.83
N LEU A 181 -7.83 -7.83 -0.36
CA LEU A 181 -9.13 -7.57 0.24
C LEU A 181 -9.91 -6.62 -0.66
N THR A 182 -11.22 -6.82 -0.74
CA THR A 182 -12.12 -5.96 -1.52
C THR A 182 -12.99 -5.15 -0.57
N LYS A 183 -13.10 -3.85 -0.79
CA LYS A 183 -13.93 -2.97 0.00
C LYS A 183 -15.39 -3.41 -0.08
N VAL A 184 -16.06 -3.48 1.06
CA VAL A 184 -17.51 -3.68 1.15
C VAL A 184 -18.15 -2.33 0.87
N VAL A 185 -18.94 -2.26 -0.21
CA VAL A 185 -19.71 -1.07 -0.56
C VAL A 185 -21.01 -1.12 0.23
N GLU A 186 -21.20 -0.15 1.11
CA GLU A 186 -22.49 0.15 1.75
C GLU A 186 -23.33 1.11 0.89
#